data_AF-A0A5M8QMD4-F1
#
_entry.id   AF-A0A5M8QMD4-F1
#
_cell.length_a   1.000
_cell.length_b   1.000
_cell.length_c   1.000
_cell.angle_alpha   90.00
_cell.angle_beta   90.00
_cell.angle_gamma   90.00
#
_symmetry.space_group_name_H-M   'P 1'
#
loop_
_entity.id
_entity.type
_entity.pdbx_description
1 polymer ?
#
loop_
_entity_poly.entity_id
_entity_poly.type
_entity_poly.pdbx_seq_one_letter_code
_entity_poly.pdbx_strand_id
1 'polypeptide(L)'
;MEAMFASPDRLILFARRTDDLDLIAFYYEQRADHLFIRIGLAQNSDTPAWMLTELSHDPAEQVRSAVASNPNADDDTIRYLADEDAQAVYPAREEGWFEKDWFTYHAAKNPSLPEDLSSVLAHHRSEVIRSVIAARTDTSVETLLWMILRDKRAVVRQAAKAQDFRIRSWLRTTHPQLAGLEVKEAARRLFAIANHNAA
;
A
#
# COMPACT_ATOMS: atom_id res chain seq x y z
N MET A 1 34.49 13.12 -0.50
CA MET A 1 33.18 13.80 -0.58
C MET A 1 33.03 14.57 -1.90
N GLU A 2 33.90 15.53 -2.25
CA GLU A 2 33.74 16.39 -3.47
C GLU A 2 33.44 15.66 -4.80
N ALA A 3 34.08 14.51 -5.10
CA ALA A 3 33.84 13.77 -6.35
C ALA A 3 32.47 13.07 -6.44
N MET A 4 31.76 12.93 -5.33
CA MET A 4 30.41 12.34 -5.26
C MET A 4 29.35 13.34 -5.70
N PHE A 5 29.56 14.63 -5.39
CA PHE A 5 28.66 15.74 -5.71
C PHE A 5 28.86 16.32 -7.11
N ALA A 6 29.87 15.84 -7.85
CA ALA A 6 30.22 16.35 -9.16
C ALA A 6 29.27 15.92 -10.30
N SER A 7 28.40 14.92 -10.06
CA SER A 7 27.45 14.46 -11.08
C SER A 7 26.05 14.22 -10.48
N PRO A 8 24.98 14.74 -11.12
CA PRO A 8 23.59 14.50 -10.68
C PRO A 8 23.25 13.01 -10.52
N ASP A 9 23.71 12.13 -11.42
CA ASP A 9 23.40 10.70 -11.37
C ASP A 9 23.94 10.00 -10.12
N ARG A 10 25.17 10.36 -9.70
CA ARG A 10 25.78 9.84 -8.46
C ARG A 10 25.03 10.37 -7.23
N LEU A 11 24.56 11.61 -7.28
CA LEU A 11 23.77 12.20 -6.20
C LEU A 11 22.40 11.54 -6.05
N ILE A 12 21.72 11.24 -7.15
CA ILE A 12 20.43 10.53 -7.15
C ILE A 12 20.61 9.12 -6.59
N LEU A 13 21.63 8.39 -7.06
CA LEU A 13 21.93 7.06 -6.57
C LEU A 13 22.31 7.06 -5.09
N PHE A 14 23.03 8.11 -4.65
CA PHE A 14 23.40 8.30 -3.25
C PHE A 14 22.18 8.58 -2.38
N ALA A 15 21.34 9.56 -2.75
CA ALA A 15 20.13 9.93 -2.00
C ALA A 15 19.20 8.73 -1.77
N ARG A 16 19.11 7.83 -2.75
CA ARG A 16 18.32 6.60 -2.66
C ARG A 16 18.90 5.51 -1.74
N ARG A 17 20.22 5.55 -1.47
CA ARG A 17 20.95 4.44 -0.82
C ARG A 17 21.62 4.82 0.50
N THR A 18 21.66 6.09 0.84
CA THR A 18 22.28 6.57 2.06
C THR A 18 21.43 6.21 3.27
N ASP A 19 22.06 5.66 4.30
CA ASP A 19 21.46 5.39 5.62
C ASP A 19 21.75 6.51 6.64
N ASP A 20 22.60 7.47 6.26
CA ASP A 20 22.96 8.62 7.07
C ASP A 20 21.85 9.69 7.08
N LEU A 21 21.19 9.82 8.25
CA LEU A 21 20.10 10.77 8.49
C LEU A 21 20.53 12.23 8.39
N ASP A 22 21.74 12.57 8.81
CA ASP A 22 22.26 13.94 8.75
C ASP A 22 22.51 14.33 7.29
N LEU A 23 23.03 13.38 6.49
CA LEU A 23 23.14 13.57 5.05
C LEU A 23 21.77 13.71 4.38
N ILE A 24 20.80 12.86 4.73
CA ILE A 24 19.42 12.96 4.22
C ILE A 24 18.84 14.36 4.47
N ALA A 25 18.93 14.86 5.71
CA ALA A 25 18.49 16.21 6.07
C ALA A 25 19.24 17.31 5.31
N PHE A 26 20.57 17.21 5.24
CA PHE A 26 21.41 18.15 4.49
C PHE A 26 21.04 18.22 3.00
N TYR A 27 20.78 17.09 2.34
CA TYR A 27 20.38 17.08 0.93
C TYR A 27 19.01 17.69 0.71
N TYR A 28 18.08 17.40 1.61
CA TYR A 28 16.77 18.01 1.56
C TYR A 28 16.86 19.53 1.63
N GLU A 29 17.61 20.08 2.60
CA GLU A 29 17.78 21.53 2.75
C GLU A 29 18.49 22.19 1.56
N GLN A 30 19.54 21.56 1.01
CA GLN A 30 20.42 22.21 0.03
C GLN A 30 19.99 22.04 -1.43
N ARG A 31 19.22 20.99 -1.74
CA ARG A 31 18.91 20.58 -3.12
C ARG A 31 17.46 20.10 -3.28
N ALA A 32 16.54 20.59 -2.45
CA ALA A 32 15.10 20.34 -2.58
C ALA A 32 14.52 20.78 -3.93
N ASP A 33 15.20 21.61 -4.71
CA ASP A 33 14.75 22.03 -6.04
C ASP A 33 14.85 20.91 -7.09
N HIS A 34 15.69 19.89 -6.86
CA HIS A 34 15.98 18.87 -7.86
C HIS A 34 15.04 17.65 -7.77
N LEU A 35 14.13 17.53 -8.73
CA LEU A 35 13.11 16.46 -8.81
C LEU A 35 13.68 15.06 -8.51
N PHE A 36 14.78 14.68 -9.15
CA PHE A 36 15.34 13.33 -8.98
C PHE A 36 15.95 13.08 -7.60
N ILE A 37 16.39 14.12 -6.90
CA ILE A 37 16.88 13.99 -5.50
C ILE A 37 15.68 13.73 -4.60
N ARG A 38 14.59 14.49 -4.76
CA ARG A 38 13.35 14.27 -4.00
C ARG A 38 12.75 12.88 -4.24
N ILE A 39 12.77 12.39 -5.49
CA ILE A 39 12.39 11.00 -5.80
C ILE A 39 13.34 10.02 -5.10
N GLY A 40 14.65 10.26 -5.13
CA GLY A 40 15.64 9.41 -4.46
C GLY A 40 15.40 9.30 -2.95
N LEU A 41 15.17 10.45 -2.29
CA LEU A 41 14.80 10.52 -0.87
C LEU A 41 13.46 9.80 -0.61
N ALA A 42 12.42 10.10 -1.37
CA ALA A 42 11.12 9.43 -1.23
C ALA A 42 11.18 7.90 -1.44
N GLN A 43 12.14 7.39 -2.23
CA GLN A 43 12.36 5.95 -2.44
C GLN A 43 13.26 5.30 -1.38
N ASN A 44 13.96 6.09 -0.57
CA ASN A 44 14.91 5.59 0.40
C ASN A 44 14.16 5.10 1.64
N SER A 45 14.33 3.80 1.97
CA SER A 45 13.69 3.15 3.11
C SER A 45 14.18 3.64 4.47
N ASP A 46 15.21 4.48 4.52
CA ASP A 46 15.75 5.09 5.74
C ASP A 46 15.34 6.57 5.87
N THR A 47 14.61 7.12 4.89
CA THR A 47 14.09 8.48 5.00
C THR A 47 13.10 8.59 6.16
N PRO A 48 13.28 9.58 7.07
CA PRO A 48 12.39 9.77 8.20
C PRO A 48 10.94 10.06 7.82
N ALA A 49 10.00 9.59 8.65
CA ALA A 49 8.57 9.81 8.46
C ALA A 49 8.22 11.31 8.28
N TRP A 50 8.77 12.20 9.11
CA TRP A 50 8.48 13.65 9.01
C TRP A 50 8.85 14.23 7.63
N MET A 51 9.94 13.76 7.02
CA MET A 51 10.35 14.21 5.69
C MET A 51 9.44 13.62 4.61
N LEU A 52 9.00 12.37 4.79
CA LEU A 52 8.00 11.75 3.91
C LEU A 52 6.65 12.48 3.97
N THR A 53 6.24 12.98 5.14
CA THR A 53 5.06 13.82 5.30
C THR A 53 5.19 15.14 4.53
N GLU A 54 6.37 15.74 4.49
CA GLU A 54 6.61 16.94 3.66
C GLU A 54 6.59 16.59 2.17
N LEU A 55 7.28 15.51 1.77
CA LEU A 55 7.34 15.04 0.38
C LEU A 55 5.99 14.52 -0.15
N SER A 56 5.04 14.14 0.71
CA SER A 56 3.69 13.77 0.27
C SER A 56 2.89 14.93 -0.28
N HIS A 57 3.32 16.17 -0.03
CA HIS A 57 2.73 17.38 -0.57
C HIS A 57 3.53 17.93 -1.77
N ASP A 58 4.53 17.18 -2.26
CA ASP A 58 5.36 17.59 -3.37
C ASP A 58 4.52 17.84 -4.63
N PRO A 59 4.78 18.91 -5.41
CA PRO A 59 4.04 19.16 -6.65
C PRO A 59 4.17 18.05 -7.69
N ALA A 60 5.28 17.28 -7.67
CA ALA A 60 5.50 16.20 -8.62
C ALA A 60 4.83 14.89 -8.16
N GLU A 61 3.91 14.38 -8.97
CA GLU A 61 3.24 13.09 -8.74
C GLU A 61 4.23 11.94 -8.54
N GLN A 62 5.37 11.95 -9.23
CA GLN A 62 6.41 10.92 -9.11
C GLN A 62 7.02 10.87 -7.71
N VAL A 63 7.14 12.01 -7.03
CA VAL A 63 7.63 12.08 -5.64
C VAL A 63 6.57 11.51 -4.71
N ARG A 64 5.32 11.99 -4.81
CA ARG A 64 4.19 11.48 -4.01
C ARG A 64 3.99 9.97 -4.15
N SER A 65 4.16 9.44 -5.36
CA SER A 65 4.09 8.01 -5.66
C SER A 65 5.18 7.19 -4.97
N ALA A 66 6.39 7.74 -4.91
CA ALA A 66 7.51 7.13 -4.21
C ALA A 66 7.24 7.11 -2.69
N VAL A 67 6.72 8.22 -2.14
CA VAL A 67 6.31 8.30 -0.73
C VAL A 67 5.24 7.24 -0.40
N ALA A 68 4.20 7.12 -1.24
CA ALA A 68 3.13 6.13 -1.03
C ALA A 68 3.64 4.67 -0.96
N SER A 69 4.79 4.37 -1.59
CA SER A 69 5.41 3.04 -1.57
C SER A 69 6.46 2.87 -0.48
N ASN A 70 6.83 3.93 0.24
CA ASN A 70 7.93 3.91 1.18
C ASN A 70 7.53 3.23 2.50
N PRO A 71 8.27 2.20 2.98
CA PRO A 71 7.94 1.51 4.22
C PRO A 71 7.99 2.39 5.48
N ASN A 72 8.67 3.53 5.45
CA ASN A 72 8.72 4.47 6.58
C ASN A 72 7.63 5.55 6.52
N ALA A 73 6.80 5.57 5.47
CA ALA A 73 5.66 6.48 5.44
C ALA A 73 4.70 6.09 6.56
N ASP A 74 4.29 7.07 7.36
CA ASP A 74 3.34 6.86 8.44
C ASP A 74 1.90 6.69 7.92
N ASP A 75 1.02 6.20 8.79
CA ASP A 75 -0.37 5.91 8.47
C ASP A 75 -1.10 7.12 7.88
N ASP A 76 -0.87 8.31 8.44
CA ASP A 76 -1.55 9.54 8.02
C ASP A 76 -1.07 10.00 6.64
N THR A 77 0.22 9.87 6.35
CA THR A 77 0.80 10.14 5.04
C THR A 77 0.25 9.17 3.98
N ILE A 78 0.15 7.88 4.31
CA ILE A 78 -0.41 6.86 3.42
C ILE A 78 -1.90 7.14 3.13
N ARG A 79 -2.69 7.47 4.17
CA ARG A 79 -4.11 7.83 4.02
C ARG A 79 -4.28 9.06 3.15
N TYR A 80 -3.53 10.12 3.42
CA TYR A 80 -3.58 11.37 2.66
C TYR A 80 -3.41 11.13 1.16
N LEU A 81 -2.40 10.35 0.77
CA LEU A 81 -2.13 10.04 -0.63
C LEU A 81 -3.21 9.15 -1.26
N ALA A 82 -3.75 8.18 -0.53
CA ALA A 82 -4.86 7.36 -1.03
C ALA A 82 -6.16 8.20 -1.22
N ASP A 83 -6.41 9.16 -0.34
CA ASP A 83 -7.57 10.06 -0.44
C ASP A 83 -7.42 11.08 -1.58
N GLU A 84 -6.20 11.46 -1.95
CA GLU A 84 -5.93 12.34 -3.10
C GLU A 84 -6.55 11.77 -4.39
N ASP A 85 -6.36 10.49 -4.65
CA ASP A 85 -6.96 9.79 -5.80
C ASP A 85 -8.49 9.80 -5.77
N ALA A 86 -9.09 9.64 -4.58
CA ALA A 86 -10.54 9.64 -4.42
C ALA A 86 -11.15 11.01 -4.76
N GLN A 87 -10.41 12.08 -4.49
CA GLN A 87 -10.82 13.47 -4.74
C GLN A 87 -10.40 13.99 -6.13
N ALA A 88 -9.48 13.31 -6.81
CA ALA A 88 -8.94 13.76 -8.08
C ALA A 88 -10.02 13.80 -9.18
N VAL A 89 -10.47 15.01 -9.50
CA VAL A 89 -11.34 15.29 -10.65
C VAL A 89 -10.46 15.51 -11.89
N TYR A 90 -9.94 14.42 -12.46
CA TYR A 90 -9.22 14.54 -13.73
C TYR A 90 -10.19 14.96 -14.85
N PRO A 91 -9.93 16.05 -15.61
CA PRO A 91 -10.60 16.21 -16.89
C PRO A 91 -10.27 14.97 -17.71
N ALA A 92 -11.27 14.38 -18.35
CA ALA A 92 -11.10 13.20 -19.19
C ALA A 92 -10.03 13.50 -20.25
N ARG A 93 -8.78 13.10 -19.98
CA ARG A 93 -7.71 13.21 -20.96
C ARG A 93 -7.96 12.09 -21.96
N GLU A 94 -8.26 12.49 -23.18
CA GLU A 94 -8.29 11.61 -24.34
C GLU A 94 -6.92 10.95 -24.46
N GLU A 95 -6.95 9.62 -24.47
CA GLU A 95 -5.87 8.75 -24.91
C GLU A 95 -4.70 8.51 -23.92
N GLY A 96 -4.95 7.56 -23.02
CA GLY A 96 -4.02 6.43 -22.86
C GLY A 96 -3.25 6.33 -21.54
N TRP A 97 -3.67 5.36 -20.71
CA TRP A 97 -2.94 4.66 -19.63
C TRP A 97 -2.47 5.57 -18.46
N PHE A 98 -2.87 5.47 -17.19
CA PHE A 98 -3.49 4.42 -16.36
C PHE A 98 -4.12 5.07 -15.11
N GLU A 99 -5.25 4.51 -14.66
CA GLU A 99 -5.82 4.47 -13.30
C GLU A 99 -5.87 5.75 -12.43
N LYS A 100 -7.10 6.23 -12.19
CA LYS A 100 -7.52 7.25 -11.20
C LYS A 100 -7.13 6.92 -9.73
N ASP A 101 -6.43 5.81 -9.51
CA ASP A 101 -6.20 5.19 -8.20
C ASP A 101 -4.71 4.82 -8.03
N TRP A 102 -3.80 5.61 -8.62
CA TRP A 102 -2.36 5.33 -8.66
C TRP A 102 -1.70 5.40 -7.28
N PHE A 103 -1.95 6.45 -6.51
CA PHE A 103 -1.44 6.57 -5.15
C PHE A 103 -2.02 5.48 -4.25
N THR A 104 -3.29 5.14 -4.45
CA THR A 104 -3.99 4.04 -3.79
C THR A 104 -3.37 2.68 -4.13
N TYR A 105 -2.97 2.46 -5.38
CA TYR A 105 -2.24 1.25 -5.78
C TYR A 105 -0.88 1.15 -5.09
N HIS A 106 -0.14 2.24 -4.99
CA HIS A 106 1.15 2.28 -4.29
C HIS A 106 1.00 2.08 -2.78
N ALA A 107 0.03 2.75 -2.16
CA ALA A 107 -0.35 2.53 -0.77
C ALA A 107 -0.73 1.06 -0.52
N ALA A 108 -1.55 0.46 -1.39
CA ALA A 108 -1.95 -0.94 -1.29
C ALA A 108 -0.77 -1.92 -1.32
N LYS A 109 0.38 -1.54 -1.90
CA LYS A 109 1.62 -2.33 -1.93
C LYS A 109 2.58 -2.01 -0.79
N ASN A 110 2.36 -0.91 -0.08
CA ASN A 110 3.23 -0.48 1.00
C ASN A 110 3.16 -1.47 2.17
N PRO A 111 4.28 -2.02 2.67
CA PRO A 111 4.24 -2.94 3.82
C PRO A 111 3.68 -2.30 5.09
N SER A 112 3.69 -0.97 5.20
CA SER A 112 3.16 -0.21 6.34
C SER A 112 1.71 0.25 6.14
N LEU A 113 0.98 -0.37 5.20
CA LEU A 113 -0.43 -0.07 4.98
C LEU A 113 -1.24 -0.30 6.27
N PRO A 114 -1.97 0.70 6.78
CA PRO A 114 -2.80 0.55 7.97
C PRO A 114 -3.90 -0.50 7.75
N GLU A 115 -4.17 -1.35 8.74
CA GLU A 115 -5.10 -2.49 8.58
C GLU A 115 -6.57 -2.04 8.36
N ASP A 116 -6.96 -0.91 8.95
CA ASP A 116 -8.26 -0.29 8.68
C ASP A 116 -8.36 0.15 7.21
N LEU A 117 -7.30 0.76 6.66
CA LEU A 117 -7.25 1.13 5.26
C LEU A 117 -7.19 -0.11 4.35
N SER A 118 -6.43 -1.15 4.70
CA SER A 118 -6.44 -2.45 4.02
C SER A 118 -7.86 -3.01 3.89
N SER A 119 -8.64 -2.96 4.97
CA SER A 119 -10.05 -3.39 4.99
C SER A 119 -10.95 -2.53 4.09
N VAL A 120 -10.73 -1.21 4.06
CA VAL A 120 -11.41 -0.30 3.11
C VAL A 120 -11.05 -0.65 1.67
N LEU A 121 -9.77 -0.85 1.38
CA LEU A 121 -9.26 -1.16 0.04
C LEU A 121 -9.68 -2.54 -0.46
N ALA A 122 -9.99 -3.49 0.44
CA ALA A 122 -10.61 -4.76 0.08
C ALA A 122 -12.00 -4.61 -0.57
N HIS A 123 -12.65 -3.46 -0.41
CA HIS A 123 -13.94 -3.11 -1.03
C HIS A 123 -13.80 -2.11 -2.18
N HIS A 124 -12.57 -1.75 -2.55
CA HIS A 124 -12.28 -0.72 -3.53
C HIS A 124 -12.92 -1.02 -4.90
N ARG A 125 -13.28 0.01 -5.68
CA ARG A 125 -13.91 -0.15 -7.00
C ARG A 125 -13.03 -0.92 -7.99
N SER A 126 -11.73 -0.63 -7.97
CA SER A 126 -10.73 -1.26 -8.84
C SER A 126 -10.42 -2.68 -8.39
N GLU A 127 -10.58 -3.65 -9.29
CA GLU A 127 -10.21 -5.04 -9.04
C GLU A 127 -8.70 -5.25 -8.92
N VAL A 128 -7.89 -4.35 -9.50
CA VAL A 128 -6.43 -4.38 -9.38
C VAL A 128 -6.04 -4.14 -7.92
N ILE A 129 -6.56 -3.08 -7.31
CA ILE A 129 -6.32 -2.76 -5.89
C ILE A 129 -6.81 -3.90 -4.98
N ARG A 130 -8.03 -4.41 -5.20
CA ARG A 130 -8.52 -5.57 -4.42
C ARG A 130 -7.63 -6.80 -4.61
N SER A 131 -7.09 -7.04 -5.80
CA SER A 131 -6.16 -8.15 -6.04
C SER A 131 -4.83 -7.96 -5.32
N VAL A 132 -4.32 -6.71 -5.22
CA VAL A 132 -3.13 -6.39 -4.43
C VAL A 132 -3.39 -6.71 -2.97
N ILE A 133 -4.48 -6.21 -2.37
CA ILE A 133 -4.86 -6.50 -0.98
C ILE A 133 -4.98 -8.01 -0.75
N ALA A 134 -5.67 -8.73 -1.63
CA ALA A 134 -5.80 -10.18 -1.53
C ALA A 134 -4.47 -10.94 -1.57
N ALA A 135 -3.42 -10.37 -2.15
CA ALA A 135 -2.09 -10.97 -2.25
C ALA A 135 -1.16 -10.60 -1.10
N ARG A 136 -1.50 -9.60 -0.26
CA ARG A 136 -0.62 -9.21 0.84
C ARG A 136 -0.61 -10.24 1.96
N THR A 137 0.56 -10.50 2.51
CA THR A 137 0.77 -11.51 3.55
C THR A 137 0.36 -11.06 4.95
N ASP A 138 0.00 -9.79 5.12
CA ASP A 138 -0.44 -9.19 6.38
C ASP A 138 -1.95 -8.98 6.45
N THR A 139 -2.66 -8.96 5.31
CA THR A 139 -4.13 -8.86 5.27
C THR A 139 -4.77 -9.90 6.20
N SER A 140 -5.74 -9.43 7.00
CA SER A 140 -6.53 -10.26 7.91
C SER A 140 -7.22 -11.43 7.23
N VAL A 141 -7.31 -12.55 7.94
CA VAL A 141 -7.93 -13.77 7.39
C VAL A 141 -9.42 -13.55 7.16
N GLU A 142 -10.07 -12.76 7.99
CA GLU A 142 -11.47 -12.35 7.86
C GLU A 142 -11.70 -11.61 6.54
N THR A 143 -10.81 -10.66 6.19
CA THR A 143 -10.85 -9.95 4.92
C THR A 143 -10.65 -10.90 3.74
N LEU A 144 -9.66 -11.81 3.82
CA LEU A 144 -9.45 -12.83 2.79
C LEU A 144 -10.68 -13.73 2.62
N LEU A 145 -11.31 -14.18 3.70
CA LEU A 145 -12.53 -15.00 3.67
C LEU A 145 -13.70 -14.23 3.04
N TRP A 146 -13.85 -12.94 3.35
CA TRP A 146 -14.84 -12.07 2.72
C TRP A 146 -14.62 -12.01 1.21
N MET A 147 -13.38 -11.75 0.78
CA MET A 147 -13.02 -11.66 -0.64
C MET A 147 -13.29 -12.97 -1.37
N ILE A 148 -12.88 -14.11 -0.80
CA ILE A 148 -13.11 -15.45 -1.38
C ILE A 148 -14.61 -15.73 -1.59
N LEU A 149 -15.44 -15.28 -0.67
CA LEU A 149 -16.87 -15.55 -0.67
C LEU A 149 -17.65 -14.57 -1.54
N ARG A 150 -17.29 -13.28 -1.51
CA ARG A 150 -18.14 -12.18 -1.98
C ARG A 150 -17.53 -11.33 -3.10
N ASP A 151 -16.23 -11.41 -3.37
CA ASP A 151 -15.66 -10.61 -4.46
C ASP A 151 -16.26 -11.01 -5.81
N LYS A 152 -16.64 -10.00 -6.58
CA LYS A 152 -17.27 -10.11 -7.91
C LYS A 152 -16.33 -10.77 -8.92
N ARG A 153 -15.02 -10.55 -8.82
CA ARG A 153 -14.02 -10.99 -9.81
C ARG A 153 -13.34 -12.29 -9.38
N ALA A 154 -13.23 -13.22 -10.33
CA ALA A 154 -12.59 -14.52 -10.09
C ALA A 154 -11.10 -14.37 -9.71
N VAL A 155 -10.40 -13.41 -10.33
CA VAL A 155 -8.97 -13.16 -10.08
C VAL A 155 -8.71 -12.76 -8.62
N VAL A 156 -9.54 -11.89 -8.04
CA VAL A 156 -9.42 -11.48 -6.63
C VAL A 156 -9.68 -12.67 -5.70
N ARG A 157 -10.74 -13.45 -5.98
CA ARG A 157 -11.04 -14.67 -5.20
C ARG A 157 -9.90 -15.68 -5.25
N GLN A 158 -9.23 -15.80 -6.39
CA GLN A 158 -8.10 -16.71 -6.56
C GLN A 158 -6.84 -16.21 -5.85
N ALA A 159 -6.57 -14.91 -5.91
CA ALA A 159 -5.47 -14.29 -5.17
C ALA A 159 -5.63 -14.52 -3.66
N ALA A 160 -6.82 -14.28 -3.10
CA ALA A 160 -7.07 -14.52 -1.67
C ALA A 160 -6.93 -16.01 -1.30
N LYS A 161 -7.39 -16.92 -2.18
CA LYS A 161 -7.20 -18.37 -2.01
C LYS A 161 -5.75 -18.83 -2.08
N ALA A 162 -4.85 -18.08 -2.72
CA ALA A 162 -3.44 -18.45 -2.76
C ALA A 162 -2.82 -18.48 -1.35
N GLN A 163 -3.45 -17.81 -0.38
CA GLN A 163 -3.08 -17.80 1.02
C GLN A 163 -3.79 -18.89 1.86
N ASP A 164 -4.28 -19.96 1.23
CA ASP A 164 -5.03 -21.07 1.87
C ASP A 164 -4.33 -21.62 3.12
N PHE A 165 -3.00 -21.72 3.11
CA PHE A 165 -2.23 -22.15 4.28
C PHE A 165 -2.47 -21.27 5.52
N ARG A 166 -2.42 -19.93 5.37
CA ARG A 166 -2.68 -18.98 6.47
C ARG A 166 -4.12 -19.10 6.96
N ILE A 167 -5.06 -19.18 6.02
CA ILE A 167 -6.50 -19.31 6.31
C ILE A 167 -6.76 -20.59 7.13
N ARG A 168 -6.21 -21.74 6.70
CA ARG A 168 -6.37 -23.01 7.41
C ARG A 168 -5.68 -23.02 8.76
N SER A 169 -4.51 -22.41 8.87
CA SER A 169 -3.81 -22.27 10.15
C SER A 169 -4.66 -21.50 11.15
N TRP A 170 -5.17 -20.33 10.75
CA TRP A 170 -6.04 -19.50 11.57
C TRP A 170 -7.37 -20.18 11.92
N LEU A 171 -8.01 -20.90 10.98
CA LEU A 171 -9.22 -21.68 11.28
C LEU A 171 -8.95 -22.74 12.35
N ARG A 172 -7.82 -23.45 12.29
CA ARG A 172 -7.49 -24.46 13.31
C ARG A 172 -7.27 -23.86 14.69
N THR A 173 -6.68 -22.67 14.78
CA THR A 173 -6.35 -22.03 16.06
C THR A 173 -7.52 -21.25 16.65
N THR A 174 -8.27 -20.53 15.82
CA THR A 174 -9.26 -19.53 16.26
C THR A 174 -10.70 -20.05 16.15
N HIS A 175 -10.97 -20.91 15.16
CA HIS A 175 -12.31 -21.47 14.91
C HIS A 175 -12.24 -22.98 14.60
N PRO A 176 -11.73 -23.82 15.53
CA PRO A 176 -11.47 -25.24 15.27
C PRO A 176 -12.70 -26.01 14.78
N GLN A 177 -13.91 -25.59 15.19
CA GLN A 177 -15.19 -26.15 14.73
C GLN A 177 -15.45 -25.97 13.22
N LEU A 178 -14.74 -25.05 12.57
CA LEU A 178 -14.82 -24.77 11.13
C LEU A 178 -13.63 -25.34 10.34
N ALA A 179 -12.57 -25.80 11.01
CA ALA A 179 -11.30 -26.14 10.37
C ALA A 179 -11.34 -27.33 9.40
N GLY A 180 -12.30 -28.25 9.60
CA GLY A 180 -12.52 -29.40 8.71
C GLY A 180 -13.37 -29.09 7.47
N LEU A 181 -13.90 -27.87 7.34
CA LEU A 181 -14.78 -27.49 6.25
C LEU A 181 -13.98 -26.97 5.04
N GLU A 182 -14.62 -27.01 3.87
CA GLU A 182 -14.18 -26.22 2.73
C GLU A 182 -14.12 -24.73 3.10
N VAL A 183 -13.08 -24.01 2.66
CA VAL A 183 -12.85 -22.61 3.06
C VAL A 183 -14.05 -21.70 2.79
N LYS A 184 -14.74 -21.90 1.65
CA LYS A 184 -15.97 -21.15 1.34
C LYS A 184 -17.10 -21.43 2.32
N GLU A 185 -17.23 -22.67 2.79
CA GLU A 185 -18.25 -23.05 3.76
C GLU A 185 -17.91 -22.56 5.17
N ALA A 186 -16.64 -22.66 5.56
CA ALA A 186 -16.14 -22.03 6.79
C ALA A 186 -16.44 -20.52 6.81
N ALA A 187 -16.17 -19.81 5.71
CA ALA A 187 -16.47 -18.38 5.58
C ALA A 187 -17.97 -18.08 5.77
N ARG A 188 -18.86 -18.85 5.14
CA ARG A 188 -20.32 -18.65 5.29
C ARG A 188 -20.77 -18.78 6.72
N ARG A 189 -20.32 -19.84 7.42
CA ARG A 189 -20.69 -20.09 8.81
C ARG A 189 -20.12 -19.05 9.75
N LEU A 190 -18.87 -18.65 9.54
CA LEU A 190 -18.22 -17.59 10.33
C LEU A 190 -19.01 -16.28 10.27
N PHE A 191 -19.35 -15.82 9.06
CA PHE A 191 -20.11 -14.57 8.90
C PHE A 191 -21.58 -14.67 9.33
N ALA A 192 -22.17 -15.86 9.32
CA ALA A 192 -23.50 -16.06 9.88
C ALA A 192 -23.50 -15.91 11.42
N ILE A 193 -22.50 -16.48 12.10
CA ILE A 193 -22.35 -16.38 13.56
C ILE A 193 -22.16 -14.92 13.98
N ALA A 194 -21.31 -14.17 13.27
CA ALA A 194 -21.04 -12.76 13.57
C ALA A 194 -22.32 -11.89 13.51
N ASN A 195 -23.17 -12.12 12.51
CA ASN A 195 -24.43 -11.39 12.37
C ASN A 195 -25.46 -11.73 13.46
N HIS A 196 -25.43 -12.95 14.01
CA HIS A 196 -26.33 -13.36 15.10
C HIS A 196 -25.91 -12.80 16.47
N ASN A 197 -24.63 -12.49 16.68
CA ASN A 197 -24.13 -11.92 17.93
C ASN A 197 -24.20 -10.38 17.98
N ALA A 198 -24.49 -9.74 16.84
CA ALA A 198 -24.58 -8.28 16.71
C ALA A 198 -26.03 -7.75 16.72
N ALA A 199 -27.03 -8.63 16.85
CA ALA A 199 -28.47 -8.33 16.93
C ALA A 199 -29.00 -8.62 18.33
#